data_AF-A0A4Q6B7I8-F1
#
_entry.id   AF-A0A4Q6B7I8-F1
#
_cell.length_a   1.000
_cell.length_b   1.000
_cell.length_c   1.000
_cell.angle_alpha   90.00
_cell.angle_beta   90.00
_cell.angle_gamma   90.00
#
_symmetry.space_group_name_H-M   'P 1'
#
loop_
_entity.id
_entity.type
_entity.pdbx_description
1 polymer ?
#
loop_
_entity_poly.entity_id
_entity_poly.type
_entity_poly.pdbx_seq_one_letter_code
_entity_poly.pdbx_strand_id
1 'polypeptide(L)'
;MHLQAQTLTPEGQLVEREASRPALELESFTYDDAVVRKFLIAMYVWSLVAFAVGIYIAVQMVFPSLTFGQSYLTFGRLRPLHTNAAIFAFAGNAIFAAAYYSTQRLCKARMWSDRLSALHFWGWQLIILSAAVTLPLGITQGKEYAELEWPIDLMIAVVWLG
;
A
#
# COMPACT_ATOMS: atom_id res chain seq x y z
N MET A 1 -53.00 -11.78 -6.94
CA MET A 1 -53.81 -13.01 -7.01
C MET A 1 -52.94 -14.10 -7.65
N HIS A 2 -51.99 -14.65 -6.89
CA HIS A 2 -51.10 -15.73 -7.32
C HIS A 2 -51.83 -17.06 -7.11
N LEU A 3 -52.23 -17.71 -8.21
CA LEU A 3 -52.83 -19.05 -8.17
C LEU A 3 -51.70 -20.09 -8.09
N GLN A 4 -51.47 -20.67 -6.92
CA GLN A 4 -50.63 -21.87 -6.78
C GLN A 4 -51.38 -23.05 -7.42
N ALA A 5 -50.79 -23.70 -8.42
CA ALA A 5 -51.36 -24.90 -9.04
C ALA A 5 -51.22 -26.09 -8.09
N GLN A 6 -52.30 -26.44 -7.39
CA GLN A 6 -52.39 -27.64 -6.55
C GLN A 6 -52.79 -28.84 -7.42
N THR A 7 -51.97 -29.89 -7.45
CA THR A 7 -52.30 -31.17 -8.10
C THR A 7 -52.76 -32.18 -7.05
N LEU A 8 -54.00 -32.66 -7.15
CA LEU A 8 -54.57 -33.69 -6.29
C LEU A 8 -53.95 -35.06 -6.59
N THR A 9 -53.52 -35.76 -5.54
CA THR A 9 -53.12 -37.16 -5.64
C THR A 9 -54.35 -38.07 -5.69
N PRO A 10 -54.25 -39.33 -6.16
CA PRO A 10 -55.39 -40.26 -6.22
C PRO A 10 -56.06 -40.53 -4.86
N GLU A 11 -55.35 -40.27 -3.76
CA GLU A 11 -55.83 -40.44 -2.38
C GLU A 11 -56.39 -39.15 -1.74
N GLY A 12 -56.57 -38.08 -2.51
CA GLY A 12 -57.20 -36.84 -2.04
C GLY A 12 -56.34 -35.99 -1.09
N GLN A 13 -55.03 -36.27 -0.98
CA GLN A 13 -54.11 -35.44 -0.22
C GLN A 13 -53.56 -34.28 -1.07
N LEU A 14 -53.66 -33.06 -0.52
CA LEU A 14 -53.05 -31.86 -1.09
C LEU A 14 -51.54 -31.87 -0.79
N VAL A 15 -50.73 -32.17 -1.80
CA VAL A 15 -49.28 -32.01 -1.71
C VAL A 15 -48.93 -30.63 -2.25
N GLU A 16 -48.53 -29.72 -1.36
CA GLU A 16 -47.96 -28.45 -1.79
C GLU A 16 -46.61 -28.74 -2.44
N ARG A 17 -46.49 -28.55 -3.76
CA ARG A 17 -45.19 -28.62 -4.45
C ARG A 17 -44.35 -27.48 -3.92
N GLU A 18 -43.52 -27.77 -2.93
CA GLU A 18 -42.48 -26.86 -2.48
C GLU A 18 -41.53 -26.66 -3.66
N ALA A 19 -41.71 -25.57 -4.39
CA ALA A 19 -40.84 -25.20 -5.49
C ALA A 19 -39.42 -25.15 -4.90
N SER A 20 -38.57 -26.07 -5.32
CA SER A 20 -37.15 -26.14 -4.98
C SER A 20 -36.58 -24.74 -5.10
N ARG A 21 -36.38 -24.05 -3.96
CA ARG A 21 -35.77 -22.72 -3.95
C ARG A 21 -34.40 -22.89 -4.63
N PRO A 22 -34.09 -22.12 -5.69
CA PRO A 22 -32.76 -22.20 -6.27
C PRO A 22 -31.77 -21.96 -5.12
N ALA A 23 -30.87 -22.91 -4.91
CA ALA A 23 -29.82 -22.76 -3.91
C ALA A 23 -29.12 -21.43 -4.24
N LEU A 24 -29.06 -20.51 -3.26
CA LEU A 24 -28.32 -19.27 -3.43
C LEU A 24 -26.86 -19.67 -3.66
N GLU A 25 -26.44 -19.69 -4.92
CA GLU A 25 -25.07 -19.98 -5.30
C GLU A 25 -24.24 -18.78 -4.82
N LEU A 26 -23.58 -18.94 -3.68
CA LEU A 26 -22.76 -17.88 -3.08
C LEU A 26 -21.57 -17.66 -4.01
N GLU A 27 -21.55 -16.52 -4.69
CA GLU A 27 -20.45 -16.12 -5.56
C GLU A 27 -19.14 -16.04 -4.76
N SER A 28 -18.22 -16.97 -5.00
CA SER A 28 -16.95 -17.07 -4.29
C SER A 28 -15.84 -16.33 -5.05
N PHE A 29 -15.25 -15.30 -4.43
CA PHE A 29 -14.12 -14.56 -4.99
C PHE A 29 -12.83 -14.87 -4.24
N THR A 30 -11.73 -14.96 -4.98
CA THR A 30 -10.38 -15.08 -4.41
C THR A 30 -9.63 -13.76 -4.55
N TYR A 31 -9.04 -13.26 -3.46
CA TYR A 31 -8.28 -12.01 -3.44
C TYR A 31 -6.81 -12.27 -3.10
N ASP A 32 -5.92 -11.45 -3.65
CA ASP A 32 -4.51 -11.42 -3.22
C ASP A 32 -4.33 -10.39 -2.09
N ASP A 33 -4.46 -10.88 -0.85
CA ASP A 33 -4.18 -10.09 0.35
C ASP A 33 -2.71 -10.17 0.79
N ALA A 34 -1.89 -11.01 0.13
CA ALA A 34 -0.49 -11.17 0.50
C ALA A 34 0.31 -9.91 0.17
N VAL A 35 0.09 -9.31 -1.01
CA VAL A 35 0.75 -8.05 -1.37
C VAL A 35 0.30 -6.89 -0.48
N VAL A 36 -0.99 -6.81 -0.16
CA VAL A 36 -1.53 -5.79 0.75
C VAL A 36 -0.85 -5.88 2.12
N ARG A 37 -0.72 -7.09 2.66
CA ARG A 37 -0.06 -7.32 3.95
C ARG A 37 1.41 -6.88 3.93
N LYS A 38 2.13 -7.13 2.84
CA LYS A 38 3.52 -6.67 2.68
C LYS A 38 3.62 -5.15 2.72
N PHE A 39 2.78 -4.44 1.96
CA PHE A 39 2.73 -2.98 1.97
C PHE A 39 2.32 -2.41 3.33
N LEU A 40 1.37 -3.03 4.04
CA LEU A 40 0.99 -2.62 5.40
C LEU A 40 2.13 -2.80 6.40
N ILE A 41 2.84 -3.93 6.36
CA ILE A 41 4.00 -4.14 7.25
C ILE A 41 5.09 -3.11 6.92
N ALA A 42 5.39 -2.90 5.64
CA ALA A 42 6.35 -1.89 5.21
C ALA A 42 5.94 -0.48 5.66
N MET A 43 4.66 -0.12 5.55
CA MET A 43 4.11 1.15 6.03
C MET A 43 4.38 1.35 7.53
N TYR A 44 4.13 0.36 8.38
CA TYR A 44 4.40 0.46 9.82
C TYR A 44 5.89 0.56 10.14
N VAL A 45 6.73 -0.17 9.42
CA VAL A 45 8.19 -0.08 9.60
C VAL A 45 8.70 1.31 9.23
N TRP A 46 8.29 1.82 8.06
CA TRP A 46 8.74 3.12 7.58
C TRP A 46 8.11 4.29 8.35
N SER A 47 6.90 4.14 8.90
CA SER A 47 6.31 5.16 9.77
C SER A 47 7.15 5.35 11.03
N LEU A 48 7.60 4.25 11.67
CA LEU A 48 8.47 4.31 12.82
C LEU A 48 9.77 5.05 12.51
N VAL A 49 10.39 4.75 11.36
CA VAL A 49 11.62 5.42 10.91
C VAL A 49 11.36 6.91 10.64
N ALA A 50 10.31 7.25 9.89
CA ALA A 50 9.98 8.62 9.54
C ALA A 50 9.73 9.49 10.79
N PHE A 51 8.94 8.99 11.74
CA PHE A 51 8.66 9.71 12.99
C PHE A 51 9.90 9.78 13.89
N ALA A 52 10.71 8.72 13.96
CA ALA A 52 11.96 8.76 14.73
C ALA A 52 12.93 9.81 14.20
N VAL A 53 13.14 9.87 12.87
CA VAL A 53 13.99 10.92 12.25
C VAL A 53 13.36 12.30 12.45
N GLY A 54 12.04 12.42 12.34
CA GLY A 54 11.31 13.67 12.58
C GLY A 54 11.52 14.22 13.99
N ILE A 55 11.41 13.36 15.01
CA ILE A 55 11.70 13.72 16.40
C ILE A 55 13.17 14.11 16.55
N TYR A 56 14.09 13.34 15.96
CA TYR A 56 15.52 13.63 16.05
C TYR A 56 15.87 15.02 15.48
N ILE A 57 15.40 15.36 14.27
CA ILE A 57 15.64 16.68 13.67
C ILE A 57 14.95 17.81 14.44
N ALA A 58 13.80 17.54 15.06
CA ALA A 58 13.12 18.52 15.91
C ALA A 58 13.97 18.86 17.16
N VAL A 59 14.59 17.86 17.79
CA VAL A 59 15.50 18.09 18.92
C VAL A 59 16.77 18.79 18.46
N GLN A 60 17.30 18.51 17.26
CA GLN A 60 18.44 19.23 16.71
C GLN A 60 18.23 20.75 16.57
N MET A 61 16.99 21.20 16.33
CA MET A 61 16.68 22.63 16.29
C MET A 61 16.84 23.33 17.65
N VAL A 62 16.68 22.58 18.75
CA VAL A 62 16.89 23.09 20.13
C VAL A 62 18.33 22.88 20.58
N PHE A 63 18.93 21.74 20.23
CA PHE A 63 20.30 21.36 20.59
C PHE A 63 21.13 21.02 19.35
N PRO A 64 21.73 22.02 18.67
CA PRO A 64 22.53 21.81 17.46
C PRO A 64 23.75 20.90 17.65
N SER A 65 24.22 20.74 18.90
CA SER A 65 25.33 19.86 19.28
C SER A 65 25.09 18.38 18.94
N LEU A 66 23.82 17.98 18.77
CA LEU A 66 23.42 16.62 18.38
C LEU A 66 23.86 16.22 16.96
N THR A 67 24.43 17.14 16.19
CA THR A 67 25.08 16.83 14.91
C THR A 67 26.38 16.02 15.09
N PHE A 68 27.00 16.06 16.28
CA PHE A 68 28.27 15.39 16.61
C PHE A 68 29.44 15.72 15.66
N GLY A 69 29.37 16.86 14.96
CA GLY A 69 30.35 17.25 13.94
C GLY A 69 30.32 16.41 12.65
N GLN A 70 29.33 15.52 12.51
CA GLN A 70 29.20 14.63 11.36
C GLN A 70 28.34 15.25 10.26
N SER A 71 28.84 15.25 9.02
CA SER A 71 28.17 15.90 7.88
C SER A 71 26.81 15.25 7.54
N TYR A 72 26.70 13.94 7.70
CA TYR A 72 25.48 13.17 7.41
C TYR A 72 24.38 13.28 8.48
N LEU A 73 24.71 13.75 9.69
CA LEU A 73 23.73 14.00 10.75
C LEU A 73 23.28 15.46 10.83
N THR A 74 23.68 16.29 9.88
CA THR A 74 23.25 17.71 9.87
C THR A 74 21.76 17.83 9.58
N PHE A 75 21.10 18.80 10.22
CA PHE A 75 19.68 19.10 9.98
C PHE A 75 19.37 19.29 8.48
N GLY A 76 20.27 19.95 7.76
CA GLY A 76 20.11 20.21 6.32
C GLY A 76 20.04 18.95 5.45
N ARG A 77 20.65 17.83 5.88
CA ARG A 77 20.59 16.54 5.16
C ARG A 77 19.52 15.60 5.69
N LEU A 78 19.27 15.63 6.99
CA LEU A 78 18.24 14.79 7.62
C LEU A 78 16.82 15.30 7.41
N ARG A 79 16.62 16.60 7.16
CA ARG A 79 15.31 17.15 6.81
C ARG A 79 14.78 16.55 5.49
N PRO A 80 15.54 16.58 4.38
CA PRO A 80 15.23 15.83 3.16
C PRO A 80 14.89 14.35 3.40
N LEU A 81 15.69 13.68 4.24
CA LEU A 81 15.47 12.27 4.57
C LEU A 81 14.12 12.06 5.27
N HIS A 82 13.80 12.89 6.27
CA HIS A 82 12.56 12.81 7.01
C HIS A 82 11.34 13.01 6.11
N THR A 83 11.34 14.06 5.28
CA THR A 83 10.19 14.37 4.40
C THR A 83 9.96 13.26 3.38
N ASN A 84 11.01 12.74 2.74
CA ASN A 84 10.90 11.61 1.81
C ASN A 84 10.44 10.33 2.51
N ALA A 85 10.96 10.04 3.71
CA ALA A 85 10.51 8.89 4.49
C ALA A 85 9.03 9.02 4.91
N ALA A 86 8.58 10.20 5.32
CA ALA A 86 7.18 10.42 5.70
C ALA A 86 6.23 10.30 4.49
N ILE A 87 6.60 10.86 3.33
CA ILE A 87 5.72 10.91 2.16
C ILE A 87 5.83 9.63 1.34
N PHE A 88 7.01 9.30 0.82
CA PHE A 88 7.15 8.17 -0.11
C PHE A 88 7.21 6.83 0.62
N ALA A 89 7.89 6.76 1.77
CA ALA A 89 8.01 5.50 2.50
C ALA A 89 6.77 5.20 3.33
N PHE A 90 6.28 6.12 4.17
CA PHE A 90 5.07 5.89 4.96
C PHE A 90 3.80 6.05 4.11
N ALA A 91 3.49 7.24 3.62
CA ALA A 91 2.23 7.48 2.91
C ALA A 91 2.16 6.74 1.56
N GLY A 92 3.29 6.60 0.85
CA GLY A 92 3.34 5.82 -0.39
C GLY A 92 2.98 4.35 -0.18
N ASN A 93 3.55 3.69 0.84
CA ASN A 93 3.17 2.30 1.17
C ASN A 93 1.69 2.20 1.60
N ALA A 94 1.16 3.20 2.30
CA ALA A 94 -0.26 3.26 2.66
C ALA A 94 -1.17 3.35 1.43
N ILE A 95 -0.82 4.18 0.45
CA ILE A 95 -1.57 4.33 -0.80
C ILE A 95 -1.54 3.02 -1.60
N PHE A 96 -0.39 2.37 -1.74
CA PHE A 96 -0.32 1.06 -2.41
C PHE A 96 -1.20 0.03 -1.69
N ALA A 97 -1.09 -0.10 -0.36
CA ALA A 97 -1.94 -1.01 0.40
C ALA A 97 -3.43 -0.72 0.19
N ALA A 98 -3.83 0.55 0.25
CA ALA A 98 -5.21 0.98 0.06
C ALA A 98 -5.72 0.69 -1.36
N ALA A 99 -4.93 0.98 -2.38
CA ALA A 99 -5.28 0.70 -3.78
C ALA A 99 -5.42 -0.81 -4.04
N TYR A 100 -4.39 -1.60 -3.70
CA TYR A 100 -4.42 -3.06 -3.88
C TYR A 100 -5.57 -3.72 -3.11
N TYR A 101 -5.90 -3.22 -1.92
CA TYR A 101 -7.01 -3.75 -1.11
C TYR A 101 -8.38 -3.36 -1.67
N SER A 102 -8.58 -2.07 -1.97
CA SER A 102 -9.88 -1.50 -2.35
C SER A 102 -10.30 -1.92 -3.76
N THR A 103 -9.40 -1.85 -4.75
CA THR A 103 -9.72 -2.19 -6.14
C THR A 103 -10.19 -3.63 -6.26
N GLN A 104 -9.54 -4.58 -5.59
CA GLN A 104 -9.93 -5.99 -5.64
C GLN A 104 -11.35 -6.22 -5.11
N ARG A 105 -11.75 -5.51 -4.04
CA ARG A 105 -13.06 -5.67 -3.38
C ARG A 105 -14.18 -4.92 -4.09
N LEU A 106 -13.87 -3.73 -4.61
CA LEU A 106 -14.82 -2.91 -5.37
C LEU A 106 -15.14 -3.55 -6.73
N CYS A 107 -14.12 -4.05 -7.44
CA CYS A 107 -14.30 -4.72 -8.72
C CYS A 107 -14.66 -6.21 -8.58
N LYS A 108 -14.65 -6.75 -7.34
CA LYS A 108 -14.79 -8.18 -7.04
C LYS A 108 -13.90 -9.06 -7.94
N ALA A 109 -12.67 -8.62 -8.17
CA ALA A 109 -11.74 -9.28 -9.08
C ALA A 109 -10.36 -9.39 -8.43
N ARG A 110 -9.69 -10.52 -8.64
CA ARG A 110 -8.30 -10.70 -8.23
C ARG A 110 -7.39 -9.78 -9.04
N MET A 111 -6.29 -9.33 -8.42
CA MET A 111 -5.23 -8.60 -9.11
C MET A 111 -4.75 -9.35 -10.37
N TRP A 112 -4.55 -8.61 -11.46
CA TRP A 112 -4.27 -9.19 -12.78
C TRP A 112 -2.94 -9.94 -12.86
N SER A 113 -1.89 -9.44 -12.20
CA SER A 113 -0.55 -10.01 -12.28
C SER A 113 0.20 -9.96 -10.94
N ASP A 114 0.58 -11.15 -10.45
CA ASP A 114 1.40 -11.30 -9.23
C ASP A 114 2.84 -10.79 -9.43
N ARG A 115 3.34 -10.84 -10.67
CA ARG A 115 4.67 -10.30 -11.00
C ARG A 115 4.67 -8.78 -10.92
N LEU A 116 3.56 -8.16 -11.31
CA LEU A 116 3.43 -6.72 -11.30
C LEU A 116 3.25 -6.19 -9.88
N SER A 117 2.45 -6.87 -9.07
CA SER A 117 2.31 -6.53 -7.65
C SER A 117 3.64 -6.70 -6.90
N ALA A 118 4.46 -7.70 -7.28
CA ALA A 118 5.81 -7.87 -6.77
C ALA A 118 6.80 -6.79 -7.25
N LEU A 119 6.71 -6.36 -8.52
CA LEU A 119 7.52 -5.25 -9.07
C LEU A 119 7.24 -3.96 -8.29
N HIS A 120 5.96 -3.63 -8.08
CA HIS A 120 5.57 -2.48 -7.29
C HIS A 120 6.15 -2.54 -5.88
N PHE A 121 6.00 -3.68 -5.19
CA PHE A 121 6.52 -3.82 -3.84
C PHE A 121 8.05 -3.69 -3.80
N TRP A 122 8.78 -4.55 -4.48
CA TRP A 122 10.24 -4.56 -4.39
C TRP A 122 10.88 -3.31 -5.00
N GLY A 123 10.32 -2.80 -6.09
CA GLY A 123 10.74 -1.55 -6.72
C GLY A 123 10.57 -0.37 -5.78
N TRP A 124 9.41 -0.25 -5.12
CA TRP A 124 9.16 0.83 -4.16
C TRP A 124 10.09 0.76 -2.95
N GLN A 125 10.32 -0.44 -2.41
CA GLN A 125 11.26 -0.62 -1.30
C GLN A 125 12.70 -0.27 -1.69
N LEU A 126 13.13 -0.59 -2.92
CA LEU A 126 14.46 -0.24 -3.44
C LEU A 126 14.62 1.28 -3.61
N ILE A 127 13.58 1.98 -4.05
CA ILE A 127 13.55 3.46 -4.15
C ILE A 127 13.73 4.07 -2.76
N ILE A 128 12.98 3.60 -1.76
CA ILE A 128 13.08 4.09 -0.38
C ILE A 128 14.47 3.84 0.20
N LEU A 129 15.04 2.66 -0.01
CA LEU A 129 16.40 2.34 0.45
C LEU A 129 17.45 3.21 -0.24
N SER A 130 17.29 3.45 -1.54
CA SER A 130 18.17 4.37 -2.29
C SER A 130 18.11 5.77 -1.70
N ALA A 131 16.91 6.31 -1.46
CA ALA A 131 16.70 7.61 -0.81
C ALA A 131 17.35 7.68 0.58
N ALA A 132 17.24 6.61 1.37
CA ALA A 132 17.82 6.53 2.71
C ALA A 132 19.35 6.61 2.69
N VAL A 133 20.00 6.18 1.61
CA VAL A 133 21.46 6.23 1.45
C VAL A 133 21.91 7.54 0.81
N THR A 134 21.24 8.00 -0.25
CA THR A 134 21.71 9.15 -1.04
C THR A 134 21.53 10.49 -0.32
N LEU A 135 20.40 10.68 0.39
CA LEU A 135 20.09 11.96 1.04
C LEU A 135 21.07 12.31 2.18
N PRO A 136 21.44 11.40 3.10
CA PRO A 136 22.46 11.68 4.12
C PRO A 136 23.86 11.92 3.54
N LEU A 137 24.17 11.31 2.38
CA LEU A 137 25.41 11.56 1.66
C LEU A 137 25.44 12.96 1.00
N GLY A 138 24.29 13.65 0.95
CA GLY A 138 24.16 14.98 0.36
C GLY A 138 24.02 14.96 -1.15
N ILE A 139 23.68 13.80 -1.73
CA ILE A 139 23.43 13.64 -3.16
C ILE A 139 21.96 14.00 -3.37
N THR A 140 21.69 15.26 -3.72
CA THR A 140 20.33 15.77 -3.90
C THR A 140 20.23 16.89 -4.95
N GLN A 141 19.09 16.94 -5.63
CA GLN A 141 18.75 18.03 -6.56
C GLN A 141 18.36 19.36 -5.86
N GLY A 142 18.13 19.36 -4.54
CA GLY A 142 17.74 20.55 -3.77
C GLY A 142 16.32 21.09 -4.04
N LYS A 143 15.51 20.37 -4.84
CA LYS A 143 14.09 20.67 -5.04
C LYS A 143 13.26 19.94 -3.99
N GLU A 144 12.47 20.67 -3.21
CA GLU A 144 11.63 20.04 -2.17
C GLU A 144 10.70 18.98 -2.79
N TYR A 145 10.64 17.80 -2.17
CA TYR A 145 9.89 16.61 -2.62
C TYR A 145 10.35 15.96 -3.95
N ALA A 146 11.37 16.52 -4.59
CA ALA A 146 12.06 15.97 -5.75
C ALA A 146 13.58 15.98 -5.51
N GLU A 147 13.97 15.60 -4.29
CA GLU A 147 15.34 15.70 -3.80
C GLU A 147 16.22 14.56 -4.31
N LEU A 148 15.63 13.53 -4.89
CA LEU A 148 16.31 12.32 -5.38
C LEU A 148 16.98 12.60 -6.72
N GLU A 149 18.05 11.85 -7.02
CA GLU A 149 18.76 11.99 -8.29
C GLU A 149 18.01 11.31 -9.45
N TRP A 150 18.31 11.75 -10.67
CA TRP A 150 17.68 11.28 -11.91
C TRP A 150 17.59 9.74 -12.07
N PRO A 151 18.53 8.88 -11.59
CA PRO A 151 18.37 7.44 -11.70
C PRO A 151 17.22 6.91 -10.85
N ILE A 152 17.01 7.52 -9.67
CA ILE A 152 15.94 7.16 -8.76
C ILE A 152 14.60 7.69 -9.29
N ASP A 153 14.59 8.89 -9.89
CA ASP A 153 13.42 9.42 -10.58
C ASP A 153 12.95 8.50 -11.71
N LEU A 154 13.89 7.96 -12.49
CA LEU A 154 13.59 7.01 -13.56
C LEU A 154 13.07 5.68 -13.01
N MET A 155 13.64 5.19 -11.90
CA MET A 155 13.10 4.02 -11.21
C MET A 155 11.69 4.24 -10.70
N ILE A 156 11.39 5.40 -10.12
CA ILE A 156 10.03 5.77 -9.70
C ILE A 156 9.08 5.72 -10.89
N ALA A 157 9.46 6.33 -12.02
CA ALA A 157 8.63 6.33 -13.22
C ALA A 157 8.35 4.90 -13.73
N VAL A 158 9.35 4.03 -13.75
CA VAL A 158 9.19 2.62 -14.15
C VAL A 158 8.29 1.85 -13.19
N VAL A 159 8.49 2.01 -11.87
CA VAL A 159 7.68 1.33 -10.85
C VAL A 159 6.24 1.85 -10.84
N TRP A 160 6.02 3.12 -11.14
CA TRP A 160 4.69 3.73 -11.13
C TRP A 160 3.87 3.43 -12.38
N LEU A 161 4.51 3.34 -13.55
CA LEU A 161 3.87 2.98 -14.81
C LEU A 161 3.73 1.47 -15.02
N GLY A 162 4.55 0.69 -14.30
CA GLY A 162 4.67 -0.74 -14.40
C GLY A 162 3.35 -1.47 -14.29
#